data_AF-A0A7W1BMK5-F1
#
_entry.id   AF-A0A7W1BMK5-F1
#
_cell.length_a   1.000
_cell.length_b   1.000
_cell.length_c   1.000
_cell.angle_alpha   90.00
_cell.angle_beta   90.00
_cell.angle_gamma   90.00
#
_symmetry.space_group_name_H-M   'P 1'
#
loop_
_entity.id
_entity.type
_entity.pdbx_description
1 polymer ?
#
loop_
_entity_poly.entity_id
_entity_poly.type
_entity_poly.pdbx_seq_one_letter_code
_entity_poly.pdbx_strand_id
1 'polypeptide(L)' 'IIDEACVGCNLCAQVCPVQECITMREVPNGHAPVTWKQYAAGSGILAPRSEHFHTAEWVKKQ' A
#
# COMPACT_ATOMS: atom_id res chain seq x y z
N ILE A 1 -0.56 0.74 -15.77
CA ILE A 1 -0.70 0.09 -14.45
C ILE A 1 -1.78 -0.97 -14.62
N ILE A 2 -1.62 -2.15 -14.01
CA ILE A 2 -2.68 -3.16 -13.98
C ILE A 2 -3.20 -3.15 -12.55
N ASP A 3 -4.37 -2.56 -12.34
CA ASP A 3 -4.84 -2.19 -11.00
C ASP A 3 -5.05 -3.43 -10.12
N GLU A 4 -5.61 -4.50 -10.70
CA GLU A 4 -5.86 -5.78 -10.01
C GLU A 4 -4.58 -6.55 -9.68
N ALA A 5 -3.42 -6.15 -10.20
CA ALA A 5 -2.12 -6.76 -9.92
C ALA A 5 -1.14 -5.78 -9.26
N CYS A 6 -1.55 -4.53 -9.03
CA CYS A 6 -0.66 -3.52 -8.47
C CYS A 6 -0.38 -3.83 -6.99
N VAL A 7 0.90 -3.87 -6.62
CA VAL A 7 1.37 -4.18 -5.25
C VAL A 7 1.88 -2.95 -4.50
N GLY A 8 1.74 -1.75 -5.09
CA GLY A 8 2.18 -0.50 -4.46
C GLY A 8 3.70 -0.31 -4.40
N CYS A 9 4.48 -0.89 -5.32
CA CYS A 9 5.95 -0.83 -5.28
C CYS A 9 6.56 0.54 -5.69
N ASN A 10 5.77 1.50 -6.15
CA ASN A 10 6.20 2.83 -6.63
C ASN A 10 7.08 2.87 -7.90
N LEU A 11 7.51 1.73 -8.47
CA LEU A 11 8.42 1.72 -9.62
C LEU A 11 7.83 2.43 -10.86
N CYS A 12 6.56 2.18 -11.17
CA CYS A 12 5.91 2.77 -12.34
C CYS A 12 5.84 4.31 -12.30
N ALA A 13 5.56 4.89 -11.13
CA ALA A 13 5.51 6.33 -10.94
C ALA A 13 6.90 6.97 -11.08
N GLN A 14 7.96 6.28 -10.63
CA GLN A 14 9.33 6.79 -10.75
C GLN A 14 9.89 6.72 -12.17
N VAL A 15 9.54 5.71 -12.97
CA VAL A 15 10.12 5.50 -14.31
C VAL A 15 9.30 6.12 -15.45
N CYS A 16 8.11 6.63 -15.16
CA CYS A 16 7.26 7.20 -16.19
C CYS A 16 7.93 8.46 -16.79
N PRO A 17 8.14 8.53 -18.11
CA PRO A 17 8.79 9.68 -18.75
C PRO A 17 7.84 10.88 -18.90
N VAL A 18 6.54 10.68 -18.67
CA VAL A 18 5.51 11.72 -18.82
C VAL A 18 5.32 12.42 -17.48
N GLN A 19 5.46 13.74 -17.47
CA GLN A 19 5.26 14.56 -16.28
C GLN A 19 3.84 14.41 -15.75
N GLU A 20 3.71 14.23 -14.43
CA GLU A 20 2.43 14.17 -13.71
C GLU A 20 1.43 13.11 -14.24
N CYS A 21 1.92 12.09 -14.95
CA CYS A 21 1.06 11.04 -15.52
C CYS A 21 0.56 10.03 -14.48
N ILE A 22 1.32 9.82 -13.39
CA ILE A 22 1.01 8.84 -12.35
C ILE A 22 1.16 9.51 -10.98
N THR A 23 0.21 9.25 -10.08
CA THR A 23 0.27 9.70 -8.68
C THR A 23 0.05 8.51 -7.75
N MET A 24 0.86 8.42 -6.69
CA MET A 24 0.68 7.44 -5.63
C MET A 24 -0.32 7.96 -4.60
N ARG A 25 -1.29 7.12 -4.23
CA ARG A 25 -2.21 7.39 -3.13
C ARG A 25 -1.91 6.45 -1.97
N GLU A 26 -1.87 6.99 -0.76
CA GLU A 26 -1.76 6.18 0.45
C GLU A 26 -3.04 5.35 0.64
N VAL A 27 -2.87 4.07 0.97
CA VAL A 27 -3.97 3.17 1.32
C VAL A 27 -3.99 3.04 2.85
N PRO A 28 -5.03 3.57 3.52
CA PRO A 28 -5.17 3.40 4.96
C PRO A 28 -5.24 1.92 5.33
N ASN A 29 -4.46 1.50 6.32
CA ASN A 29 -4.47 0.12 6.84
C ASN A 29 -4.80 0.05 8.34
N GLY A 30 -4.90 1.18 9.03
CA GLY A 30 -5.26 1.24 10.46
C GLY A 30 -4.16 0.76 11.43
N HIS A 31 -2.96 0.44 10.94
CA HIS A 31 -1.82 0.06 11.79
C HIS A 31 -0.89 1.24 12.06
N ALA A 32 -0.31 1.26 13.26
CA ALA A 32 0.72 2.23 13.59
C ALA A 32 1.99 1.97 12.75
N PRO A 33 2.78 3.01 12.41
CA PRO A 33 4.07 2.83 11.76
C PRO A 33 5.01 1.98 12.62
N VAL A 34 5.68 1.02 11.98
CA VAL A 34 6.66 0.13 12.63
C VAL A 34 7.95 0.13 11.83
N THR A 35 9.06 0.41 12.49
CA THR A 35 10.39 0.28 11.91
C THR A 35 10.85 -1.17 11.91
N TRP A 36 11.79 -1.51 11.02
CA TRP A 36 12.40 -2.85 11.00
C TRP A 36 13.02 -3.26 12.34
N LYS A 37 13.62 -2.32 13.08
CA LYS A 37 14.22 -2.58 14.40
C LYS A 37 13.16 -2.97 15.44
N GLN A 38 12.01 -2.32 15.43
CA GLN A 38 10.90 -2.65 16.35
C GLN A 38 10.30 -4.01 16.02
N TYR A 39 10.04 -4.29 14.74
CA TYR A 39 9.54 -5.59 14.32
C TYR A 39 10.50 -6.72 14.68
N ALA A 40 11.79 -6.58 14.36
CA ALA A 40 12.81 -7.58 14.68
C ALA A 40 12.97 -7.83 16.20
N ALA A 41 12.74 -6.80 17.02
CA ALA A 41 12.75 -6.90 18.47
C ALA A 41 11.42 -7.41 19.08
N GLY A 42 10.40 -7.71 18.26
CA GLY A 42 9.07 -8.13 18.73
C GLY A 42 8.26 -7.02 19.40
N SER A 43 8.67 -5.76 19.28
CA SER A 43 8.03 -4.59 19.89
C SER A 43 7.13 -3.80 18.92
N GLY A 44 6.85 -4.35 17.74
CA GLY A 44 5.94 -3.78 16.76
C GLY A 44 5.33 -4.84 15.84
N ILE A 45 4.12 -4.58 15.37
CA ILE A 45 3.38 -5.46 14.45
C ILE A 45 3.33 -4.77 13.09
N LEU A 46 3.92 -5.39 12.07
CA LEU A 46 3.81 -4.89 10.70
C LEU A 46 2.36 -4.96 10.23
N ALA A 47 1.94 -3.97 9.44
CA ALA A 47 0.67 -4.03 8.73
C ALA A 47 0.64 -5.29 7.85
N PRO A 48 -0.50 -6.01 7.76
CA PRO A 48 -0.64 -7.14 6.87
C PRO A 48 -0.49 -6.68 5.42
N ARG A 49 -0.04 -7.58 4.54
CA ARG A 49 -0.11 -7.35 3.10
C ARG A 49 -1.57 -7.13 2.74
N SER A 50 -1.88 -6.03 2.05
CA SER A 50 -3.23 -5.75 1.58
C SER A 50 -3.72 -6.89 0.67
N GLU A 51 -4.80 -7.56 1.07
CA GLU A 51 -5.45 -8.60 0.25
C GLU A 51 -6.15 -8.01 -0.98
N HIS A 52 -6.49 -6.72 -0.92
CA HIS A 52 -7.11 -5.98 -1.99
C HIS A 52 -6.03 -5.32 -2.85
N PHE A 53 -5.72 -5.97 -3.98
CA PHE A 53 -5.09 -5.28 -5.09
C PHE A 53 -6.08 -4.22 -5.58
N HIS A 54 -5.92 -2.99 -5.09
CA HIS A 54 -6.62 -1.76 -5.48
C HIS A 54 -8.10 -1.91 -5.85
N THR A 55 -8.99 -1.76 -4.87
CA THR A 55 -10.18 -0.89 -4.98
C THR A 55 -11.02 -1.03 -3.70
N ALA A 56 -11.54 0.13 -3.27
CA ALA A 56 -12.61 0.38 -2.32
C ALA A 56 -13.16 -0.80 -1.50
N GLU A 57 -13.19 -0.60 -0.18
CA GLU A 57 -14.12 -1.27 0.71
C GLU A 57 -15.50 -1.43 0.04
N TRP A 58 -15.88 -2.67 -0.25
CA TRP A 58 -17.29 -2.99 -0.21
C TRP A 58 -17.67 -2.89 1.26
N VAL A 59 -18.21 -1.75 1.65
CA VAL A 59 -18.95 -1.62 2.90
C VAL A 59 -20.01 -2.72 2.87
N LYS A 60 -19.73 -3.87 3.50
CA LYS A 60 -20.79 -4.82 3.84
C LYS A 60 -21.60 -4.11 4.91
N LYS A 61 -22.59 -3.33 4.47
CA LYS A 61 -23.75 -3.02 5.30
C LYS A 61 -24.35 -4.35 5.72
N GLN A 62 -24.15 -4.70 6.98
CA GLN A 62 -25.17 -5.36 7.78
C GLN A 62 -25.46 -4.43 8.95
#